data_AF-A0A7S1WKR6-F1
#
_entry.id   AF-A0A7S1WKR6-F1
#
_cell.length_a   1.000
_cell.length_b   1.000
_cell.length_c   1.000
_cell.angle_alpha   90.00
_cell.angle_beta   90.00
_cell.angle_gamma   90.00
#
_symmetry.space_group_name_H-M   'P 1'
#
loop_
_entity.id
_entity.type
_entity.pdbx_description
1 polymer ?
#
loop_
_entity_poly.entity_id
_entity_poly.type
_entity_poly.pdbx_seq_one_letter_code
_entity_poly.pdbx_strand_id
1 'polypeptide(L)'
;FTEGVIEKVDFYFCPWDEQLRENLGYALVNFVDPQSAAAFQHAWHLKELVCDGRAQRSLQVKRASLQGLAANLKHHVKVVQNSPRTDPRFRPIYRNNEGVLQPLPVPED
;
A
#
# COMPACT_ATOMS: atom_id res chain seq x y z
N PHE A 1 -11.86 1.29 -5.82
CA PHE A 1 -12.02 0.19 -4.84
C PHE A 1 -13.49 0.12 -4.47
N THR A 2 -14.10 -1.07 -4.41
CA THR A 2 -15.45 -1.22 -3.84
C THR A 2 -15.35 -1.07 -2.32
N GLU A 3 -16.39 -0.55 -1.65
CA GLU A 3 -16.39 -0.26 -0.20
C GLU A 3 -15.90 -1.46 0.63
N GLY A 4 -16.33 -2.69 0.29
CA GLY A 4 -15.92 -3.91 1.01
C GLY A 4 -14.43 -4.28 0.88
N VAL A 5 -13.69 -3.78 -0.11
CA VAL A 5 -12.25 -4.05 -0.22
C VAL A 5 -11.47 -3.20 0.78
N ILE A 6 -11.86 -1.94 0.99
CA ILE A 6 -11.16 -1.02 1.91
C ILE A 6 -11.27 -1.53 3.35
N GLU A 7 -12.42 -2.07 3.75
CA GLU A 7 -12.61 -2.65 5.08
C GLU A 7 -11.65 -3.81 5.38
N LYS A 8 -11.25 -4.55 4.34
CA LYS A 8 -10.34 -5.70 4.45
C LYS A 8 -8.87 -5.31 4.38
N VAL A 9 -8.55 -4.06 4.05
CA VAL A 9 -7.17 -3.55 4.04
C VAL A 9 -6.79 -3.08 5.43
N ASP A 10 -5.64 -3.53 5.91
CA ASP A 10 -5.02 -3.12 7.18
C ASP A 10 -3.65 -2.45 7.00
N PHE A 11 -3.08 -2.50 5.80
CA PHE A 11 -1.88 -1.73 5.43
C PHE A 11 -1.89 -1.37 3.95
N TYR A 12 -1.48 -0.14 3.64
CA TYR A 12 -1.28 0.34 2.28
C TYR A 12 -0.02 1.20 2.21
N PHE A 13 0.79 0.99 1.18
CA PHE A 13 1.92 1.86 0.90
C PHE A 13 2.15 2.00 -0.60
N CYS A 14 2.18 3.23 -1.10
CA CYS A 14 2.53 3.55 -2.48
C CYS A 14 3.66 4.59 -2.43
N PRO A 15 4.92 4.18 -2.63
CA PRO A 15 6.05 5.09 -2.56
C PRO A 15 5.95 6.16 -3.63
N TRP A 16 6.22 7.39 -3.21
CA TRP A 16 6.17 8.58 -4.04
C TRP A 16 7.57 9.18 -4.19
N ASP A 17 7.92 9.52 -5.43
CA ASP A 17 9.10 10.32 -5.75
C ASP A 17 8.70 11.80 -5.84
N GLU A 18 9.14 12.60 -4.89
CA GLU A 18 8.85 14.04 -4.86
C GLU A 18 9.53 14.82 -5.99
N GLN A 19 10.68 14.34 -6.50
CA GLN A 19 11.42 14.99 -7.57
C GLN A 19 10.73 14.75 -8.92
N LEU A 20 10.39 13.49 -9.20
CA LEU A 20 9.71 13.09 -10.44
C LEU A 20 8.20 13.34 -10.40
N ARG A 21 7.63 13.59 -9.21
CA ARG A 21 6.21 13.78 -8.96
C ARG A 21 5.37 12.61 -9.48
N GLU A 22 5.84 11.40 -9.22
CA GLU A 22 5.16 10.17 -9.60
C GLU A 22 5.37 9.07 -8.55
N ASN A 23 4.56 8.01 -8.61
CA ASN A 23 4.82 6.82 -7.81
C ASN A 23 5.89 5.95 -8.45
N LEU A 24 6.56 5.11 -7.67
CA LEU A 24 7.63 4.23 -8.17
C LEU A 24 7.13 3.01 -8.99
N GLY A 25 5.87 3.03 -9.43
CA GLY A 25 5.27 1.97 -10.26
C GLY A 25 4.84 0.72 -9.50
N TYR A 26 4.81 0.75 -8.17
CA TYR A 26 4.30 -0.35 -7.35
C TYR A 26 3.60 0.16 -6.09
N ALA A 27 2.76 -0.69 -5.50
CA ALA A 27 2.17 -0.47 -4.19
C ALA A 27 2.13 -1.79 -3.40
N LEU A 28 2.17 -1.66 -2.07
CA LEU A 28 1.96 -2.75 -1.14
C LEU A 28 0.56 -2.61 -0.53
N VAL A 29 -0.17 -3.72 -0.51
CA VAL A 29 -1.48 -3.81 0.13
C VAL A 29 -1.46 -5.07 1.00
N ASN A 30 -1.71 -4.91 2.30
CA ASN A 30 -1.95 -6.02 3.19
C ASN A 30 -3.45 -6.12 3.47
N PHE A 31 -3.93 -7.36 3.55
CA PHE A 31 -5.31 -7.66 3.87
C PHE A 31 -5.37 -8.38 5.22
N VAL A 32 -6.46 -8.18 5.95
CA VAL A 32 -6.72 -8.80 7.26
C VAL A 32 -6.80 -10.33 7.18
N ASP A 33 -7.18 -10.85 6.01
CA ASP A 33 -7.30 -12.28 5.76
C ASP A 33 -6.74 -12.68 4.37
N PRO A 34 -6.17 -13.89 4.23
CA PRO A 34 -5.61 -14.37 2.97
C PRO A 34 -6.64 -14.49 1.82
N GLN A 35 -7.91 -14.74 2.14
CA GLN A 35 -8.98 -14.92 1.15
C GLN A 35 -9.26 -13.61 0.42
N SER A 36 -9.30 -12.49 1.14
CA SER A 36 -9.43 -11.14 0.60
C SER A 36 -8.25 -10.79 -0.31
N ALA A 37 -7.02 -11.14 0.07
CA ALA A 37 -5.84 -10.96 -0.77
C ALA A 37 -5.91 -11.78 -2.07
N ALA A 38 -6.33 -13.04 -1.99
CA ALA A 38 -6.50 -13.92 -3.14
C ALA A 38 -7.61 -13.43 -4.08
N ALA A 39 -8.73 -12.97 -3.52
CA ALA A 39 -9.83 -12.39 -4.29
C ALA A 39 -9.39 -11.11 -5.01
N PHE A 40 -8.63 -10.23 -4.34
CA PHE A 40 -8.07 -9.04 -4.95
C PHE A 40 -7.11 -9.40 -6.09
N GLN A 41 -6.19 -10.35 -5.88
CA GLN A 41 -5.29 -10.82 -6.93
C GLN A 41 -6.06 -11.37 -8.12
N HIS A 42 -7.03 -12.26 -7.91
CA HIS A 42 -7.85 -12.81 -8.98
C HIS A 42 -8.61 -11.73 -9.76
N ALA A 43 -9.14 -10.73 -9.06
CA ALA A 43 -9.94 -9.67 -9.66
C ALA A 43 -9.13 -8.61 -10.39
N TRP A 44 -7.86 -8.36 -10.03
CA TRP A 44 -7.08 -7.22 -10.54
C TRP A 44 -5.80 -7.60 -11.28
N HIS A 45 -5.31 -8.83 -11.14
CA HIS A 45 -4.14 -9.29 -11.90
C HIS A 45 -4.43 -9.22 -13.41
N LEU A 46 -3.47 -8.67 -14.17
CA LEU A 46 -3.56 -8.40 -15.62
C LEU A 46 -4.65 -7.40 -16.06
N LYS A 47 -5.27 -6.67 -15.14
CA LYS A 47 -6.16 -5.55 -15.51
C LYS A 47 -5.39 -4.27 -15.75
N GLU A 48 -5.92 -3.43 -16.63
CA GLU A 48 -5.46 -2.05 -16.81
C GLU A 48 -6.17 -1.13 -15.80
N LEU A 49 -5.44 -0.18 -15.21
CA LEU A 49 -5.99 0.74 -14.21
C LEU A 49 -6.77 1.89 -14.86
N VAL A 50 -6.36 2.33 -16.05
CA VAL A 50 -6.96 3.45 -16.77
C VAL A 50 -7.11 3.10 -18.24
N CYS A 51 -8.33 3.23 -18.76
CA CYS A 51 -8.62 3.08 -20.19
C CYS A 51 -8.55 4.46 -20.87
N ASP A 52 -7.37 5.09 -20.95
CA ASP A 52 -7.19 6.40 -21.60
C ASP A 52 -6.59 6.31 -23.02
N GLY A 53 -6.55 5.10 -23.59
CA GLY A 53 -6.07 4.86 -24.96
C GLY A 53 -4.54 4.88 -25.11
N ARG A 54 -3.79 5.10 -24.02
CA ARG A 54 -2.34 4.86 -24.00
C ARG A 54 -2.09 3.40 -23.62
N ALA A 55 -1.09 2.77 -24.25
CA ALA A 55 -0.69 1.41 -23.89
C ALA A 55 -0.14 1.40 -22.45
N GLN A 56 -1.00 1.08 -21.47
CA GLN A 56 -0.58 0.89 -20.09
C GLN A 56 -0.15 -0.54 -19.84
N ARG A 57 0.82 -0.70 -18.95
CA ARG A 57 1.21 -2.02 -18.47
C ARG A 57 0.09 -2.57 -17.60
N SER A 58 -0.40 -3.76 -17.93
CA SER A 58 -1.36 -4.48 -17.10
C SER A 58 -0.78 -4.71 -15.70
N LEU A 59 -1.62 -4.59 -14.68
CA LEU A 59 -1.26 -4.80 -13.29
C LEU A 59 -0.63 -6.17 -13.06
N GLN A 60 0.44 -6.19 -12.28
CA GLN A 60 1.08 -7.41 -11.81
C GLN A 60 0.85 -7.56 -10.32
N VAL A 61 -0.35 -8.04 -9.94
CA VAL A 61 -0.64 -8.35 -8.54
C VAL A 61 0.07 -9.66 -8.18
N LYS A 62 1.04 -9.59 -7.27
CA LYS A 62 1.85 -10.72 -6.80
C LYS A 62 1.91 -10.73 -5.28
N ARG A 63 2.21 -11.89 -4.71
CA ARG A 63 2.49 -12.00 -3.27
C ARG A 63 3.76 -11.22 -2.93
N ALA A 64 3.67 -10.33 -1.96
CA ALA A 64 4.83 -9.58 -1.48
C ALA A 64 5.82 -10.49 -0.72
N SER A 65 7.10 -10.14 -0.76
CA SER A 65 8.15 -10.83 0.00
C SER A 65 7.97 -10.64 1.51
N LEU A 66 7.55 -9.44 1.92
CA LEU A 66 7.15 -9.13 3.28
C LEU A 66 5.66 -9.44 3.46
N GLN A 67 5.30 -10.15 4.52
CA GLN A 67 3.94 -10.68 4.72
C GLN A 67 3.43 -10.34 6.12
N GLY A 68 2.19 -9.84 6.18
CA GLY A 68 1.49 -9.52 7.40
C GLY A 68 1.77 -8.10 7.92
N LEU A 69 0.77 -7.55 8.61
CA LEU A 69 0.79 -6.19 9.14
C LEU A 69 1.99 -5.93 10.05
N ALA A 70 2.23 -6.79 11.05
CA ALA A 70 3.33 -6.59 12.01
C ALA A 70 4.72 -6.49 11.34
N ALA A 71 4.94 -7.30 10.30
CA ALA A 71 6.19 -7.29 9.54
C ALA A 71 6.31 -5.99 8.70
N ASN A 72 5.22 -5.57 8.05
CA ASN A 72 5.15 -4.31 7.31
C ASN A 72 5.44 -3.11 8.22
N LEU A 73 4.78 -3.02 9.39
CA LEU A 73 5.01 -1.95 10.35
C LEU A 73 6.48 -1.92 10.80
N LYS A 74 7.03 -3.06 11.23
CA LYS A 74 8.43 -3.16 11.69
C LYS A 74 9.43 -2.72 10.62
N HIS A 75 9.18 -3.05 9.35
CA HIS A 75 10.05 -2.66 8.24
C HIS A 75 9.92 -1.16 7.95
N HIS A 76 8.68 -0.68 7.79
CA HIS A 76 8.42 0.66 7.30
C HIS A 76 8.58 1.77 8.35
N VAL A 77 8.48 1.47 9.65
CA VAL A 77 8.84 2.45 10.71
C VAL A 77 10.30 2.89 10.53
N LYS A 78 11.21 1.94 10.28
CA LYS A 78 12.63 2.24 10.04
C LYS A 78 12.85 3.05 8.78
N VAL A 79 12.09 2.76 7.72
CA VAL A 79 12.18 3.50 6.46
C VAL A 79 11.73 4.95 6.66
N VAL A 80 10.61 5.16 7.36
CA VAL A 80 10.07 6.50 7.67
C VAL A 80 11.02 7.26 8.60
N GLN A 81 11.61 6.61 9.61
CA GLN A 81 12.65 7.19 10.47
C GLN A 81 13.85 7.71 9.68
N ASN A 82 14.31 6.94 8.69
CA ASN A 82 15.47 7.30 7.87
C ASN A 82 15.14 8.32 6.76
N SER A 83 13.85 8.61 6.54
CA SER A 83 13.37 9.59 5.56
C SER A 83 12.25 10.47 6.16
N PRO A 84 12.53 11.24 7.22
CA PRO A 84 11.49 11.95 7.98
C PRO A 84 10.84 13.09 7.19
N ARG A 85 11.45 13.50 6.07
CA ARG A 85 10.97 14.58 5.20
C ARG A 85 9.82 14.16 4.29
N THR A 86 9.42 12.89 4.25
CA THR A 86 8.28 12.49 3.42
C THR A 86 6.99 13.08 3.99
N ASP A 87 6.28 13.82 3.14
CA ASP A 87 4.93 14.31 3.43
C ASP A 87 4.05 13.18 4.00
N PRO A 88 3.33 13.39 5.11
CA PRO A 88 2.45 12.38 5.71
C PRO A 88 1.51 11.68 4.72
N ARG A 89 1.11 12.35 3.62
CA ARG A 89 0.25 11.79 2.56
C ARG A 89 0.89 10.66 1.77
N PHE A 90 2.22 10.56 1.75
CA PHE A 90 2.96 9.50 1.05
C PHE A 90 3.53 8.44 2.00
N ARG A 91 3.22 8.53 3.28
CA ARG A 91 3.62 7.52 4.26
C ARG A 91 2.76 6.27 4.13
N PRO A 92 3.28 5.11 4.55
CA PRO A 92 2.47 3.92 4.74
C PRO A 92 1.27 4.23 5.64
N ILE A 93 0.10 3.70 5.30
CA ILE A 93 -1.13 3.82 6.06
C ILE A 93 -1.42 2.46 6.66
N TYR A 94 -1.85 2.42 7.91
CA TYR A 94 -2.23 1.18 8.58
C TYR A 94 -3.53 1.34 9.37
N ARG A 95 -4.21 0.22 9.60
CA ARG A 95 -5.40 0.17 10.45
C ARG A 95 -4.98 -0.04 11.89
N ASN A 96 -5.36 0.89 12.76
CA ASN A 96 -5.10 0.79 14.19
C ASN A 96 -6.08 -0.19 14.88
N ASN A 97 -5.91 -0.39 16.18
CA ASN A 97 -6.76 -1.27 16.98
C ASN A 97 -8.23 -0.80 17.09
N GLU A 98 -8.51 0.47 16.78
CA GLU A 98 -9.85 1.05 16.74
C GLU A 98 -10.50 0.88 15.36
N GLY A 99 -9.80 0.25 14.41
CA GLY A 99 -10.28 0.07 13.05
C GLY A 99 -10.11 1.30 12.15
N VAL A 100 -9.41 2.34 12.59
CA VAL A 100 -9.18 3.58 11.83
C VAL A 100 -7.89 3.49 11.02
N LEU A 101 -7.96 3.86 9.73
CA LEU A 101 -6.78 3.99 8.88
C LEU A 101 -6.05 5.31 9.17
N GLN A 102 -4.76 5.23 9.48
CA GLN A 102 -3.94 6.40 9.77
C GLN A 102 -2.52 6.26 9.17
N PRO A 103 -1.84 7.37 8.85
CA PRO A 103 -0.45 7.35 8.43
C PRO A 103 0.45 6.80 9.53
N LEU A 104 1.52 6.10 9.14
CA LEU A 104 2.54 5.63 10.06
C LEU A 104 3.21 6.84 10.72
N PRO A 105 3.25 6.90 12.07
CA PRO A 105 3.86 8.01 12.77
C PRO A 105 5.38 8.01 12.55
N VAL A 106 5.98 9.20 12.56
CA VAL A 106 7.41 9.33 12.78
C VAL A 106 7.59 9.25 14.30
N PRO A 107 8.33 8.27 14.83
CA PRO A 107 8.61 8.24 16.26
C PRO A 107 9.36 9.51 16.65
N GLU A 108 8.90 10.16 17.72
CA GLU A 108 9.58 11.30 18.33
C GLU A 108 10.90 10.81 18.95
N ASP A 109 11.98 11.59 18.75
CA ASP A 109 13.31 11.33 19.33
C ASP A 109 13.32 11.47 20.86
#